data_AF-A0A965UT83-F1
#
_entry.id   AF-A0A965UT83-F1
#
_cell.length_a   1.000
_cell.length_b   1.000
_cell.length_c   1.000
_cell.angle_alpha   90.00
_cell.angle_beta   90.00
_cell.angle_gamma   90.00
#
_symmetry.space_group_name_H-M   'P 1'
#
loop_
_entity.id
_entity.type
_entity.pdbx_description
1 polymer ?
#
loop_
_entity_poly.entity_id
_entity_poly.type
_entity_poly.pdbx_seq_one_letter_code
_entity_poly.pdbx_strand_id
1 'polypeptide(L)'
;MGKASRQKGKRGEREAAAQIAHHWNARDARRSVQFCGRSGDADLVGVPGIHVEVKRYAAISALRFLKQAETDAVPGAVPVVVMREDAATEWTVMLRVSDAPEFARRLVQLLGEATVPVEVKP
;
A
#
# COMPACT_ATOMS: atom_id res chain seq x y z
N MET A 1 -2.83 -5.32 -25.19
CA MET A 1 -1.64 -4.92 -24.38
C MET A 1 -0.38 -5.57 -24.94
N GLY A 2 0.64 -4.78 -25.29
CA GLY A 2 1.92 -5.29 -25.83
C GLY A 2 2.80 -5.99 -24.78
N LYS A 3 3.76 -6.82 -25.23
CA LYS A 3 4.70 -7.58 -24.37
C LYS A 3 5.45 -6.70 -23.35
N ALA A 4 5.88 -5.50 -23.76
CA ALA A 4 6.61 -4.56 -22.89
C ALA A 4 5.77 -4.06 -21.70
N SER A 5 4.49 -3.75 -21.92
CA SER A 5 3.55 -3.33 -20.87
C SER A 5 3.33 -4.44 -19.85
N ARG A 6 3.19 -5.69 -20.29
CA ARG A 6 3.07 -6.86 -19.39
C ARG A 6 4.33 -7.07 -18.53
N GLN A 7 5.52 -6.89 -19.09
CA GLN A 7 6.77 -7.01 -18.32
C GLN A 7 6.95 -5.86 -17.32
N LYS A 8 6.49 -4.65 -17.67
CA LYS A 8 6.48 -3.50 -16.75
C LYS A 8 5.58 -3.78 -15.52
N GLY A 9 4.37 -4.29 -15.74
CA GLY A 9 3.46 -4.69 -14.65
C GLY A 9 4.11 -5.70 -13.70
N LYS A 10 4.58 -6.82 -14.28
CA LYS A 10 5.26 -7.89 -13.51
C LYS A 10 6.50 -7.44 -12.74
N ARG A 11 7.22 -6.41 -13.21
CA ARG A 11 8.33 -5.79 -12.46
C ARG A 11 7.81 -4.92 -11.34
N GLY A 12 6.84 -4.05 -11.62
CA GLY A 12 6.20 -3.22 -10.60
C GLY A 12 5.63 -4.04 -9.44
N GLU A 13 4.94 -5.14 -9.73
CA GLU A 13 4.39 -6.04 -8.70
C GLU A 13 5.49 -6.70 -7.84
N ARG A 14 6.63 -7.07 -8.43
CA ARG A 14 7.77 -7.61 -7.66
C ARG A 14 8.42 -6.54 -6.78
N GLU A 15 8.60 -5.35 -7.32
CA GLU A 15 9.13 -4.19 -6.58
C GLU A 15 8.21 -3.86 -5.39
N ALA A 16 6.89 -3.82 -5.61
CA ALA A 16 5.90 -3.57 -4.57
C ALA A 16 5.91 -4.67 -3.49
N ALA A 17 5.96 -5.95 -3.88
CA ALA A 17 6.06 -7.05 -2.93
C ALA A 17 7.30 -6.95 -2.04
N ALA A 18 8.46 -6.56 -2.60
CA ALA A 18 9.68 -6.37 -1.83
C ALA A 18 9.55 -5.21 -0.82
N GLN A 19 8.92 -4.09 -1.23
CA GLN A 19 8.66 -2.96 -0.33
C GLN A 19 7.75 -3.34 0.83
N ILE A 20 6.67 -4.07 0.54
CA ILE A 20 5.72 -4.57 1.55
C ILE A 20 6.40 -5.57 2.50
N ALA A 21 7.17 -6.52 1.97
CA ALA A 21 7.91 -7.48 2.79
C ALA A 21 8.88 -6.77 3.74
N HIS A 22 9.58 -5.74 3.25
CA HIS A 22 10.53 -4.99 4.04
C HIS A 22 9.87 -4.12 5.11
N HIS A 23 8.89 -3.28 4.73
CA HIS A 23 8.34 -2.29 5.65
C HIS A 23 7.22 -2.85 6.54
N TRP A 24 6.41 -3.79 6.05
CA TRP A 24 5.23 -4.30 6.78
C TRP A 24 5.51 -5.65 7.46
N ASN A 25 6.74 -6.16 7.36
CA ASN A 25 7.14 -7.49 7.85
C ASN A 25 6.30 -8.64 7.24
N ALA A 26 5.67 -8.43 6.09
CA ALA A 26 4.93 -9.44 5.33
C ALA A 26 5.90 -10.25 4.45
N ARG A 27 6.73 -11.09 5.07
CA ARG A 27 7.87 -11.77 4.41
C ARG A 27 7.46 -12.71 3.27
N ASP A 28 6.22 -13.19 3.29
CA ASP A 28 5.66 -14.06 2.26
C ASP A 28 5.03 -13.29 1.08
N ALA A 29 5.07 -11.95 1.12
CA ALA A 29 4.51 -11.10 0.09
C ALA A 29 5.15 -11.40 -1.28
N ARG A 30 4.30 -11.77 -2.25
CA ARG A 30 4.74 -12.09 -3.61
C ARG A 30 3.62 -11.82 -4.61
N ARG A 31 4.00 -11.57 -5.86
CA ARG A 31 3.03 -11.45 -6.96
C ARG A 31 2.19 -12.73 -7.08
N SER A 32 0.88 -12.57 -7.23
CA SER A 32 -0.03 -13.67 -7.57
C SER A 32 0.34 -14.28 -8.93
N VAL A 33 0.00 -15.55 -9.12
CA VAL A 33 0.10 -16.20 -10.43
C VAL A 33 -1.31 -16.44 -10.90
N GLN A 34 -1.79 -15.58 -11.80
CA GLN A 34 -3.06 -15.81 -12.48
C GLN A 34 -2.90 -16.99 -13.45
N PHE A 35 -3.03 -18.22 -12.94
CA PHE A 35 -3.30 -19.39 -13.76
C PHE A 35 -4.81 -19.44 -13.99
N CYS A 36 -5.22 -19.31 -15.25
CA CYS A 36 -6.60 -19.50 -15.70
C CYS A 36 -7.62 -18.43 -15.23
N GLY A 37 -7.41 -17.17 -15.61
CA GLY A 37 -8.49 -16.27 -16.02
C GLY A 37 -9.60 -15.91 -15.02
N ARG A 38 -9.51 -16.28 -13.73
CA ARG A 38 -10.44 -15.77 -12.71
C ARG A 38 -10.08 -14.33 -12.37
N SER A 39 -10.86 -13.41 -12.93
CA SER A 39 -10.91 -12.02 -12.52
C SER A 39 -11.33 -11.93 -11.05
N GLY A 40 -10.47 -11.39 -10.19
CA GLY A 40 -10.77 -11.15 -8.77
C GLY A 40 -9.60 -11.34 -7.81
N ASP A 41 -8.52 -12.01 -8.22
CA ASP A 41 -7.34 -12.20 -7.36
C ASP A 41 -6.53 -10.91 -7.22
N ALA A 42 -6.07 -10.62 -6.00
CA ALA A 42 -5.14 -9.53 -5.71
C ALA A 42 -3.86 -9.65 -6.55
N ASP A 43 -3.23 -8.51 -6.85
CA ASP A 43 -1.94 -8.48 -7.54
C ASP A 43 -0.85 -9.15 -6.71
N LEU A 44 -0.93 -9.01 -5.37
CA LEU A 44 -0.03 -9.66 -4.42
C LEU A 44 -0.78 -10.60 -3.46
N VAL A 45 -0.13 -11.69 -3.09
CA VAL A 45 -0.54 -12.62 -2.03
C VAL A 45 0.51 -12.64 -0.92
N GLY A 46 0.21 -13.25 0.23
CA GLY A 46 1.14 -13.30 1.37
C GLY A 46 1.07 -12.06 2.28
N VAL A 47 -0.03 -11.29 2.18
CA VAL A 47 -0.33 -10.15 3.04
C VAL A 47 -1.70 -10.40 3.73
N PRO A 48 -1.72 -11.10 4.88
CA PRO A 48 -2.97 -11.50 5.53
C PRO A 48 -3.88 -10.31 5.82
N GLY A 49 -5.17 -10.44 5.50
CA GLY A 49 -6.18 -9.41 5.77
C GLY A 49 -6.13 -8.18 4.85
N ILE A 50 -5.22 -8.12 3.87
CA ILE A 50 -5.05 -6.97 2.97
C ILE A 50 -5.13 -7.41 1.51
N HIS A 51 -6.10 -6.85 0.78
CA HIS A 51 -6.16 -6.98 -0.67
C HIS A 51 -5.24 -5.92 -1.31
N VAL A 52 -4.27 -6.34 -2.13
CA VAL A 52 -3.27 -5.44 -2.70
C VAL A 52 -3.42 -5.35 -4.22
N GLU A 53 -3.66 -4.13 -4.71
CA GLU A 53 -3.60 -3.76 -6.13
C GLU A 53 -2.36 -2.89 -6.37
N VAL A 54 -1.56 -3.22 -7.39
CA VAL A 54 -0.31 -2.53 -7.71
C VAL A 54 -0.43 -1.72 -9.00
N LYS A 55 -0.26 -0.41 -8.89
CA LYS A 55 -0.29 0.52 -10.03
C LYS A 55 1.06 1.20 -10.24
N ARG A 56 1.74 0.88 -11.35
CA ARG A 56 3.00 1.53 -11.75
C ARG A 56 2.85 2.32 -13.06
N TYR A 57 2.74 3.63 -12.92
CA TYR A 57 2.63 4.58 -14.05
C TYR A 57 3.85 5.51 -14.13
N ALA A 58 3.99 6.21 -15.25
CA ALA A 58 5.07 7.20 -15.42
C ALA A 58 4.83 8.44 -14.53
N ALA A 59 3.57 8.80 -14.32
CA ALA A 59 3.16 9.87 -13.42
C ALA A 59 1.82 9.51 -12.79
N ILE A 60 1.66 9.85 -11.51
CA ILE A 60 0.41 9.76 -10.75
C ILE A 60 0.21 11.12 -10.12
N SER A 61 -0.71 11.92 -10.66
CA SER A 61 -0.85 13.33 -10.28
C SER A 61 -1.11 13.55 -8.80
N ALA A 62 -1.83 12.64 -8.13
CA ALA A 62 -2.10 12.73 -6.70
C ALA A 62 -0.83 12.71 -5.82
N LEU A 63 0.28 12.12 -6.28
CA LEU A 63 1.53 12.08 -5.52
C LEU A 63 2.14 13.46 -5.25
N ARG A 64 1.71 14.51 -5.97
CA ARG A 64 2.09 15.89 -5.66
C ARG A 64 1.57 16.35 -4.30
N PHE A 65 0.37 15.90 -3.90
CA PHE A 65 -0.21 16.20 -2.60
C PHE A 65 0.59 15.53 -1.49
N LEU A 66 1.02 14.28 -1.72
CA LEU A 66 1.87 13.56 -0.78
C LEU A 66 3.21 14.24 -0.59
N LYS A 67 3.84 14.69 -1.69
CA LYS A 67 5.10 15.44 -1.62
C LYS A 67 4.96 16.74 -0.80
N GLN A 68 3.83 17.44 -0.92
CA GLN A 68 3.55 18.63 -0.11
C GLN A 68 3.42 18.26 1.37
N ALA A 69 2.64 17.23 1.69
CA ALA A 69 2.49 16.73 3.07
C ALA A 69 3.83 16.29 3.69
N GLU A 70 4.71 15.66 2.91
CA GLU A 70 6.06 15.28 3.34
C GLU A 70 6.96 16.50 3.63
N THR A 71 6.81 17.58 2.87
CA THR A 71 7.61 18.80 3.01
C THR A 71 7.16 19.62 4.22
N ASP A 72 5.86 19.65 4.49
CA ASP A 72 5.26 20.46 5.55
C ASP A 72 5.24 19.75 6.91
N ALA A 73 5.45 18.43 6.93
CA ALA A 73 5.43 17.64 8.16
C ALA A 73 6.54 18.05 9.12
N VAL A 74 6.17 18.26 10.40
CA VAL A 74 7.15 18.46 11.47
C VAL A 74 7.95 17.17 11.73
N PRO A 75 9.20 17.26 12.23
CA PRO A 75 10.00 16.09 12.55
C PRO A 75 9.25 15.10 13.45
N GLY A 76 9.21 13.83 13.04
CA GLY A 76 8.53 12.76 13.77
C GLY A 76 7.02 12.67 13.54
N ALA A 77 6.41 13.54 12.73
CA ALA A 77 5.05 13.33 12.24
C ALA A 77 5.02 12.34 11.07
N VAL A 78 3.90 11.60 10.94
CA VAL A 78 3.67 10.74 9.77
C VAL A 78 2.91 11.54 8.71
N PRO A 79 3.49 11.80 7.53
CA PRO A 79 2.80 12.54 6.49
C PRO A 79 1.67 11.71 5.88
N VAL A 80 0.47 12.28 5.87
CA VAL A 80 -0.71 11.66 5.27
C VAL A 80 -1.45 12.68 4.43
N VAL A 81 -2.06 12.21 3.34
CA VAL A 81 -3.04 12.98 2.57
C VAL A 81 -4.40 12.36 2.84
N VAL A 82 -5.35 13.16 3.31
CA VAL A 82 -6.76 12.79 3.38
C VAL A 82 -7.48 13.57 2.27
N MET A 83 -8.04 12.86 1.30
CA MET A 83 -8.56 13.46 0.06
C MET A 83 -9.87 12.83 -0.37
N ARG A 84 -10.66 13.58 -1.14
CA ARG A 84 -11.96 13.17 -1.68
C ARG A 84 -12.18 13.88 -3.01
N GLU A 85 -12.77 13.21 -3.97
CA GLU A 85 -13.22 13.85 -5.21
C GLU A 85 -14.49 14.67 -4.96
N ASP A 86 -14.71 15.73 -5.73
CA ASP A 86 -15.96 16.48 -5.64
C ASP A 86 -17.16 15.56 -5.93
N ALA A 87 -18.26 15.79 -5.21
CA ALA A 87 -19.45 14.93 -5.20
C ALA A 87 -19.29 13.46 -4.73
N ALA A 88 -18.09 12.98 -4.39
CA ALA A 88 -17.93 11.68 -3.72
C ALA A 88 -18.41 11.74 -2.26
N THR A 89 -18.86 10.61 -1.70
CA THR A 89 -19.29 10.57 -0.28
C THR A 89 -18.16 10.18 0.68
N GLU A 90 -17.13 9.48 0.18
CA GLU A 90 -16.09 8.86 1.00
C GLU A 90 -14.72 9.54 0.88
N TRP A 91 -14.04 9.69 2.00
CA TRP A 91 -12.65 10.19 2.05
C TRP A 91 -11.66 9.03 1.94
N THR A 92 -10.53 9.28 1.27
CA THR A 92 -9.43 8.35 1.07
C THR A 92 -8.17 8.86 1.74
N VAL A 93 -7.38 7.95 2.33
CA VAL A 93 -6.06 8.24 2.87
C VAL A 93 -4.96 7.75 1.95
N MET A 94 -3.89 8.53 1.79
CA MET A 94 -2.68 8.15 1.07
C MET A 94 -1.43 8.52 1.88
N LEU A 95 -0.47 7.59 1.90
CA LEU A 95 0.80 7.69 2.59
C LEU A 95 1.83 6.77 1.92
N ARG A 96 3.12 6.91 2.26
CA ARG A 96 4.15 5.99 1.74
C ARG A 96 4.00 4.61 2.36
N VAL A 97 4.40 3.59 1.60
CA VAL A 97 4.49 2.22 2.09
C VAL A 97 5.39 2.13 3.33
N SER A 98 6.48 2.91 3.37
CA SER A 98 7.40 2.98 4.51
C SER A 98 6.78 3.54 5.78
N ASP A 99 5.79 4.42 5.63
CA ASP A 99 5.19 5.16 6.75
C ASP A 99 3.96 4.45 7.32
N ALA A 100 3.36 3.54 6.55
CA ALA A 100 2.16 2.80 6.93
C ALA A 100 2.26 2.07 8.28
N PRO A 101 3.38 1.39 8.65
CA PRO A 101 3.47 0.76 9.96
C PRO A 101 3.35 1.75 11.12
N GLU A 102 3.99 2.92 11.01
CA GLU A 102 3.94 3.93 12.06
C GLU A 102 2.58 4.62 12.11
N PHE A 103 1.98 4.90 10.95
CA PHE A 103 0.60 5.36 10.87
C PHE A 103 -0.37 4.40 11.58
N ALA A 104 -0.25 3.09 11.30
CA ALA A 104 -1.10 2.08 11.91
C ALA A 104 -0.93 2.02 13.44
N ARG A 105 0.31 2.07 13.96
CA ARG A 105 0.56 2.11 15.41
C ARG A 105 -0.13 3.29 16.09
N ARG A 106 0.00 4.48 15.50
CA ARG A 106 -0.64 5.70 16.02
C ARG A 106 -2.15 5.63 15.95
N LEU A 107 -2.70 5.08 14.86
CA LEU A 107 -4.14 4.94 14.69
C LEU A 107 -4.73 3.97 15.72
N VAL A 108 -4.11 2.81 15.92
CA VAL A 108 -4.52 1.83 16.96
C VAL A 108 -4.50 2.49 18.36
N GLN A 109 -3.46 3.26 18.67
CA GLN A 109 -3.38 4.01 19.93
C GLN A 109 -4.52 5.03 20.07
N LEU A 110 -4.84 5.77 19.00
CA LEU A 110 -5.94 6.76 19.00
C LEU A 110 -7.32 6.10 19.16
N LEU A 111 -7.51 4.90 18.63
CA LEU A 111 -8.74 4.12 18.79
C LEU A 111 -8.88 3.52 20.21
N GLY A 112 -7.84 3.59 21.03
CA GLY A 112 -7.81 2.98 22.35
C GLY A 112 -7.76 1.45 22.30
N GLU A 113 -7.37 0.88 21.16
CA GLU A 113 -7.28 -0.57 20.97
C GLU A 113 -5.92 -1.06 21.47
N ALA A 114 -5.91 -2.09 22.35
CA ALA A 114 -4.69 -2.79 22.68
C ALA A 114 -4.17 -3.48 21.41
N THR A 115 -2.88 -3.36 21.12
CA THR A 115 -2.26 -4.04 19.97
C THR A 115 -2.56 -5.54 20.04
N VAL A 116 -3.43 -6.04 19.16
CA VAL A 116 -3.67 -7.48 19.02
C VAL A 116 -2.34 -8.08 18.55
N PRO A 117 -1.77 -9.08 19.25
CA PRO A 117 -0.59 -9.77 18.77
C PRO A 117 -0.90 -10.34 17.39
N VAL A 118 -0.12 -9.97 16.38
CA VAL A 118 -0.17 -10.65 15.09
C VAL A 118 0.34 -12.07 15.37
N GLU A 119 -0.55 -13.06 15.37
CA GLU A 119 -0.15 -14.46 15.43
C GLU A 119 0.71 -14.78 14.20
N VAL A 120 2.03 -14.78 14.40
CA VAL A 120 2.96 -15.39 13.45
C VAL A 120 2.81 -16.89 13.66
N LYS A 121 2.05 -17.55 12.78
CA LYS A 121 2.07 -19.02 12.72
C LYS A 121 3.51 -19.48 12.43
N PRO A 122 4.01 -20.51 13.13
CA PRO A 122 5.39 -21.00 12.98
C PRO A 122 5.66 -21.57 11.59
#